data_AF-A0A445AZF9-F1
#
_entry.id   AF-A0A445AZF9-F1
#
_cell.length_a   1.000
_cell.length_b   1.000
_cell.length_c   1.000
_cell.angle_alpha   90.00
_cell.angle_beta   90.00
_cell.angle_gamma   90.00
#
_symmetry.space_group_name_H-M   'P 1'
#
loop_
_entity.id
_entity.type
_entity.pdbx_description
1 polymer ?
#
loop_
_entity_poly.entity_id
_entity_poly.type
_entity_poly.pdbx_seq_one_letter_code
_entity_poly.pdbx_strand_id
1 'polypeptide(L)'
;MEHGHGGISDMFPCLYAFAATGTAAILRVSESSATWAKKFLDLGPQGIMFLVIDSTESAIDIIPPIGIRDSAHSIVRVSGYNIDEGYLGSYQEEMVIMCQVESVEGVKNVGEISTVDGIDCIQMGSLDLSASMGYL
;
A
#
# COMPACT_ATOMS: atom_id res chain seq x y z
N MET A 1 -1.68 -9.69 -4.22
CA MET A 1 -1.31 -10.96 -3.57
C MET A 1 -2.45 -11.59 -2.79
N GLU A 2 -3.57 -10.89 -2.55
CA GLU A 2 -4.69 -11.47 -1.80
C GLU A 2 -5.40 -12.65 -2.48
N HIS A 3 -5.70 -12.53 -3.78
CA HIS A 3 -6.36 -13.61 -4.56
C HIS A 3 -5.51 -14.11 -5.73
N GLY A 4 -4.30 -13.57 -5.88
CA GLY A 4 -3.33 -14.05 -6.87
C GLY A 4 -2.37 -15.06 -6.25
N HIS A 5 -1.72 -15.88 -7.07
CA HIS A 5 -0.78 -16.90 -6.60
C HIS A 5 0.62 -16.35 -6.21
N GLY A 6 0.86 -15.04 -6.35
CA GLY A 6 2.18 -14.44 -6.14
C GLY A 6 2.47 -14.15 -4.66
N GLY A 7 3.72 -14.32 -4.25
CA GLY A 7 4.27 -13.84 -2.98
C GLY A 7 5.30 -12.73 -3.18
N ILE A 8 5.92 -12.26 -2.07
CA ILE A 8 6.93 -11.18 -2.08
C ILE A 8 8.04 -11.45 -3.12
N SER A 9 8.58 -12.67 -3.13
CA SER A 9 9.68 -13.04 -4.03
C SER A 9 9.29 -12.96 -5.51
N ASP A 10 8.03 -13.23 -5.83
CA ASP A 10 7.50 -13.17 -7.20
C ASP A 10 7.29 -11.74 -7.69
N MET A 11 7.23 -10.76 -6.78
CA MET A 11 7.02 -9.36 -7.15
C MET A 11 8.24 -8.71 -7.80
N PHE A 12 9.45 -9.12 -7.41
CA PHE A 12 10.68 -8.56 -7.98
C PHE A 12 10.74 -8.60 -9.51
N PRO A 13 10.57 -9.77 -10.18
CA PRO A 13 10.60 -9.81 -11.64
C PRO A 13 9.49 -8.97 -12.28
N CYS A 14 8.29 -8.91 -11.67
CA CYS A 14 7.21 -8.05 -12.16
C CYS A 14 7.57 -6.56 -12.04
N LEU A 15 8.11 -6.13 -10.90
CA LEU A 15 8.53 -4.75 -10.68
C LEU A 15 9.66 -4.33 -11.61
N TYR A 16 10.61 -5.23 -11.90
CA TYR A 16 11.64 -4.96 -12.92
C TYR A 16 11.04 -4.83 -14.31
N ALA A 17 10.09 -5.70 -14.68
CA ALA A 17 9.42 -5.62 -15.97
C ALA A 17 8.65 -4.31 -16.15
N PHE A 18 7.89 -3.88 -15.13
CA PHE A 18 7.17 -2.60 -15.14
C PHE A 18 8.11 -1.40 -15.18
N ALA A 19 9.21 -1.43 -14.42
CA ALA A 19 10.22 -0.38 -14.46
C ALA A 19 10.85 -0.23 -15.86
N ALA A 20 11.09 -1.34 -16.57
CA ALA A 20 11.64 -1.33 -17.92
C ALA A 20 10.71 -0.68 -18.97
N THR A 21 9.39 -0.65 -18.70
CA THR A 21 8.39 -0.02 -19.57
C THR A 21 7.96 1.37 -19.10
N GLY A 22 8.45 1.84 -17.95
CA GLY A 22 7.97 3.06 -17.31
C GLY A 22 6.53 2.97 -16.80
N THR A 23 6.00 1.76 -16.61
CA THR A 23 4.65 1.52 -16.10
C THR A 23 4.67 1.57 -14.58
N ALA A 24 3.77 2.36 -13.97
CA ALA A 24 3.62 2.38 -12.52
C ALA A 24 3.04 1.04 -12.01
N ALA A 25 3.61 0.53 -10.92
CA ALA A 25 3.16 -0.68 -10.25
C ALA A 25 2.47 -0.34 -8.93
N ILE A 26 1.26 -0.86 -8.76
CA ILE A 26 0.52 -0.83 -7.49
C ILE A 26 0.48 -2.23 -6.92
N LEU A 27 0.96 -2.40 -5.69
CA LEU A 27 0.93 -3.69 -5.00
C LEU A 27 -0.25 -3.74 -4.03
N ARG A 28 -1.19 -4.64 -4.29
CA ARG A 28 -2.23 -5.02 -3.33
C ARG A 28 -1.68 -6.01 -2.31
N VAL A 29 -1.64 -5.59 -1.04
CA VAL A 29 -1.15 -6.40 0.09
C VAL A 29 -2.03 -7.63 0.28
N SER A 30 -1.54 -8.63 1.01
CA SER A 30 -2.38 -9.76 1.44
C SER A 30 -3.04 -9.51 2.81
N GLU A 31 -2.50 -8.57 3.58
CA GLU A 31 -2.95 -8.23 4.92
C GLU A 31 -2.53 -6.78 5.22
N SER A 32 -3.44 -6.00 5.79
CA SER A 32 -3.20 -4.60 6.16
C SER A 32 -2.55 -4.51 7.54
N SER A 33 -1.24 -4.30 7.58
CA SER A 33 -0.53 -4.02 8.82
C SER A 33 0.73 -3.20 8.58
N ALA A 34 1.19 -2.48 9.60
CA ALA A 34 2.46 -1.75 9.56
C ALA A 34 3.66 -2.64 9.16
N THR A 35 3.62 -3.92 9.52
CA THR A 35 4.67 -4.89 9.16
C THR A 35 4.70 -5.16 7.66
N TRP A 36 3.52 -5.37 7.06
CA TRP A 36 3.41 -5.57 5.62
C TRP A 36 3.67 -4.31 4.82
N ALA A 37 3.22 -3.15 5.32
CA ALA A 37 3.52 -1.85 4.75
C ALA A 37 5.05 -1.70 4.58
N LYS A 38 5.83 -1.85 5.65
CA LYS A 38 7.30 -1.74 5.62
C LYS A 38 7.94 -2.64 4.55
N LYS A 39 7.58 -3.93 4.54
CA LYS A 39 8.13 -4.90 3.57
C LYS A 39 7.81 -4.53 2.13
N PHE A 40 6.56 -4.12 1.85
CA PHE A 40 6.12 -3.77 0.51
C PHE A 40 6.77 -2.49 0.03
N LEU A 41 6.92 -1.51 0.92
CA LEU A 41 7.62 -0.29 0.58
C LEU A 41 9.08 -0.55 0.18
N ASP A 42 9.77 -1.47 0.85
CA ASP A 42 11.17 -1.81 0.54
C ASP A 42 11.32 -2.46 -0.85
N LEU A 43 10.23 -3.05 -1.38
CA LEU A 43 10.17 -3.51 -2.76
C LEU A 43 10.18 -2.35 -3.75
N GLY A 44 9.76 -1.14 -3.36
CA GLY A 44 9.71 0.06 -4.19
C GLY A 44 8.66 0.07 -5.30
N PRO A 45 7.38 -0.21 -5.02
CA PRO A 45 6.28 0.09 -5.95
C PRO A 45 5.99 1.60 -6.00
N GLN A 46 5.22 2.04 -7.00
CA GLN A 46 4.70 3.41 -7.06
C GLN A 46 3.46 3.60 -6.19
N GLY A 47 2.79 2.50 -5.82
CA GLY A 47 1.71 2.55 -4.86
C GLY A 47 1.46 1.24 -4.13
N ILE A 48 0.79 1.35 -3.00
CA ILE A 48 0.36 0.21 -2.19
C ILE A 48 -1.14 0.34 -1.93
N MET A 49 -1.84 -0.77 -2.13
CA MET A 49 -3.26 -0.89 -1.82
C MET A 49 -3.44 -1.79 -0.61
N PHE A 50 -4.01 -1.23 0.44
CA PHE A 50 -4.39 -1.89 1.69
C PHE A 50 -5.85 -2.29 1.65
N LEU A 51 -6.16 -3.42 2.27
CA LEU A 51 -7.45 -4.11 2.21
C LEU A 51 -8.23 -3.95 3.51
N VAL A 52 -9.54 -4.19 3.43
CA VAL A 52 -10.44 -4.26 4.59
C VAL A 52 -10.25 -3.05 5.54
N ILE A 53 -10.15 -1.84 4.98
CA ILE A 53 -10.04 -0.62 5.79
C ILE A 53 -11.45 -0.16 6.16
N ASP A 54 -11.75 -0.23 7.45
CA ASP A 54 -13.08 -0.02 8.01
C ASP A 54 -13.17 1.12 9.03
N SER A 55 -12.04 1.67 9.46
CA SER A 55 -11.96 2.69 10.48
C SER A 55 -10.77 3.61 10.27
N THR A 56 -10.83 4.80 10.85
CA THR A 56 -9.72 5.76 10.87
C THR A 56 -8.48 5.17 11.53
N GLU A 57 -8.65 4.33 12.57
CA GLU A 57 -7.54 3.65 13.25
C GLU A 57 -6.83 2.66 12.32
N SER A 58 -7.57 1.80 11.62
CA SER A 58 -6.97 0.86 10.66
C SER A 58 -6.29 1.58 9.48
N ALA A 59 -6.81 2.74 9.08
CA ALA A 59 -6.19 3.61 8.09
C ALA A 59 -4.90 4.28 8.58
N ILE A 60 -4.82 4.71 9.84
CA ILE A 60 -3.60 5.29 10.42
C ILE A 60 -2.50 4.22 10.59
N ASP A 61 -2.88 3.01 11.01
CA ASP A 61 -1.93 1.92 11.30
C ASP A 61 -1.11 1.45 10.08
N ILE A 62 -1.64 1.62 8.87
CA ILE A 62 -0.95 1.28 7.63
C ILE A 62 -0.01 2.38 7.14
N ILE A 63 -0.16 3.62 7.65
CA ILE A 63 0.70 4.74 7.26
C ILE A 63 2.08 4.51 7.89
N PRO A 64 3.15 4.43 7.06
CA PRO A 64 4.48 4.18 7.57
C PRO A 64 4.94 5.36 8.45
N PRO A 65 5.34 5.13 9.71
CA PRO A 65 5.73 6.22 10.60
C PRO A 65 6.99 6.93 10.09
N ILE A 66 6.93 8.25 10.08
CA ILE A 66 8.02 9.16 9.71
C ILE A 66 9.24 8.88 10.60
N GLY A 67 10.43 8.76 9.99
CA GLY A 67 11.71 8.69 10.70
C GLY A 67 12.07 7.34 11.35
N ILE A 68 11.21 6.32 11.29
CA ILE A 68 11.54 4.96 11.78
C ILE A 68 12.24 4.13 10.68
N ARG A 69 12.38 4.67 9.47
CA ARG A 69 12.83 3.94 8.29
C ARG A 69 14.35 3.94 8.06
N ASP A 70 15.10 4.67 8.87
CA ASP A 70 16.50 5.02 8.57
C ASP A 70 17.49 3.85 8.60
N SER A 71 17.20 2.73 9.26
CA SER A 71 18.22 1.69 9.48
C SER A 71 18.52 0.79 8.27
N ALA A 72 17.61 0.67 7.30
CA ALA A 72 17.75 -0.32 6.21
C ALA A 72 17.65 0.28 4.80
N HIS A 73 17.47 1.60 4.67
CA HIS A 73 17.29 2.23 3.36
C HIS A 73 18.45 1.94 2.40
N SER A 74 19.69 1.77 2.89
CA SER A 74 20.86 1.54 2.03
C SER A 74 20.90 0.17 1.33
N ILE A 75 20.09 -0.80 1.76
CA ILE A 75 20.12 -2.19 1.25
C ILE A 75 18.84 -2.59 0.51
N VAL A 76 17.86 -1.69 0.38
CA VAL A 76 16.55 -1.97 -0.22
C VAL A 76 16.44 -1.42 -1.64
N ARG A 77 15.56 -2.03 -2.45
CA ARG A 77 15.41 -1.68 -3.88
C ARG A 77 14.92 -0.24 -4.07
N VAL A 78 14.03 0.23 -3.20
CA VAL A 78 13.36 1.52 -3.35
C VAL A 78 14.33 2.71 -3.35
N SER A 79 15.46 2.62 -2.64
CA SER A 79 16.53 3.64 -2.65
C SER A 79 17.58 3.42 -3.75
N GLY A 80 17.33 2.47 -4.66
CA GLY A 80 18.33 1.99 -5.60
C GLY A 80 19.57 1.41 -4.92
N TYR A 81 19.44 0.80 -3.74
CA TYR A 81 20.57 0.33 -2.93
C TYR A 81 21.54 1.47 -2.55
N ASN A 82 20.98 2.55 -2.00
CA ASN A 82 21.71 3.76 -1.60
C ASN A 82 22.27 4.61 -2.76
N ILE A 83 21.78 4.39 -3.98
CA ILE A 83 22.12 5.25 -5.13
C ILE A 83 21.27 6.53 -5.09
N ASP A 84 20.03 6.44 -4.63
CA ASP A 84 19.16 7.59 -4.42
C ASP A 84 19.41 8.19 -3.03
N GLU A 85 20.21 9.25 -2.99
CA GLU A 85 20.50 10.02 -1.77
C GLU A 85 19.30 10.85 -1.29
N GLY A 86 18.33 11.13 -2.17
CA GLY A 86 17.13 11.93 -1.87
C GLY A 86 15.99 11.12 -1.27
N TYR A 87 16.03 9.80 -1.45
CA TYR A 87 14.97 8.85 -1.06
C TYR A 87 14.38 9.11 0.34
N LEU A 88 15.22 9.27 1.36
CA LEU A 88 14.73 9.46 2.74
C LEU A 88 13.93 10.76 2.91
N GLY A 89 14.18 11.77 2.08
CA GLY A 89 13.48 13.05 2.11
C GLY A 89 12.19 13.09 1.30
N SER A 90 12.03 12.22 0.28
CA SER A 90 10.91 12.30 -0.67
C SER A 90 9.97 11.08 -0.68
N TYR A 91 10.34 9.95 -0.06
CA TYR A 91 9.59 8.69 -0.23
C TYR A 91 8.09 8.75 0.11
N GLN A 92 7.68 9.66 1.00
CA GLN A 92 6.28 9.82 1.36
C GLN A 92 5.47 10.54 0.30
N GLU A 93 6.06 11.51 -0.39
CA GLU A 93 5.39 12.31 -1.41
C GLU A 93 5.34 11.57 -2.76
N GLU A 94 6.24 10.62 -2.97
CA GLU A 94 6.39 9.89 -4.23
C GLU A 94 5.54 8.61 -4.33
N MET A 95 4.87 8.21 -3.25
CA MET A 95 4.09 6.98 -3.21
C MET A 95 2.59 7.25 -3.06
N VAL A 96 1.79 6.48 -3.81
CA VAL A 96 0.34 6.44 -3.65
C VAL A 96 -0.07 5.37 -2.63
N ILE A 97 -0.76 5.78 -1.57
CA ILE A 97 -1.40 4.89 -0.60
C ILE A 97 -2.90 4.82 -0.89
N MET A 98 -3.39 3.59 -1.13
CA MET A 98 -4.79 3.32 -1.40
C MET A 98 -5.41 2.50 -0.27
N CYS A 99 -6.61 2.89 0.17
CA CYS A 99 -7.42 2.12 1.09
C CYS A 99 -8.60 1.50 0.35
N GLN A 100 -8.66 0.17 0.34
CA GLN A 100 -9.80 -0.57 -0.16
C GLN A 100 -10.87 -0.66 0.93
N VAL A 101 -11.98 0.03 0.67
CA VAL A 101 -13.19 0.00 1.50
C VAL A 101 -14.17 -0.97 0.85
N GLU A 102 -14.49 -2.04 1.56
CA GLU A 102 -15.23 -3.17 1.01
C GLU A 102 -16.19 -3.83 2.00
N SER A 103 -16.49 -3.14 3.11
CA SER A 103 -17.47 -3.57 4.09
C SER A 103 -18.53 -2.49 4.30
N VAL A 104 -19.71 -2.89 4.76
CA VAL A 104 -20.77 -1.95 5.16
C VAL A 104 -20.26 -0.96 6.21
N GLU A 105 -19.39 -1.41 7.12
CA GLU A 105 -18.81 -0.57 8.15
C GLU A 105 -17.83 0.46 7.57
N GLY A 106 -16.91 0.03 6.70
CA GLY A 106 -15.99 0.94 6.04
C GLY A 106 -16.70 1.99 5.19
N VAL A 107 -17.83 1.65 4.56
CA VAL A 107 -18.64 2.62 3.81
C VAL A 107 -19.25 3.69 4.73
N LYS A 108 -19.68 3.35 5.95
CA LYS A 108 -20.17 4.36 6.90
C LYS A 108 -19.05 5.30 7.34
N ASN A 109 -17.85 4.77 7.51
CA ASN A 109 -16.69 5.49 8.03
C ASN A 109 -15.85 6.14 6.93
N VAL A 110 -16.21 5.97 5.65
CA VAL A 110 -15.40 6.40 4.50
C VAL A 110 -15.08 7.90 4.51
N GLY A 111 -16.01 8.71 5.02
CA GLY A 111 -15.78 10.15 5.17
C GLY A 111 -14.60 10.43 6.11
N GLU A 112 -14.57 9.80 7.27
CA GLU A 112 -13.48 9.95 8.25
C GLU A 112 -12.18 9.34 7.74
N ILE A 113 -12.23 8.13 7.18
CA ILE A 113 -11.07 7.45 6.58
C ILE A 113 -10.42 8.36 5.52
N SER A 114 -11.20 9.01 4.66
CA SER A 114 -10.69 9.89 3.61
C SER A 114 -10.00 11.17 4.11
N THR A 115 -10.13 11.49 5.41
CA THR A 115 -9.46 12.65 6.02
C THR A 115 -8.11 12.32 6.66
N VAL A 116 -7.73 11.04 6.71
CA VAL A 116 -6.44 10.62 7.27
C VAL A 116 -5.31 11.08 6.34
N ASP A 117 -4.35 11.79 6.92
CA ASP A 117 -3.18 12.28 6.20
C ASP A 117 -2.33 11.12 5.67
N GLY A 118 -1.85 11.25 4.44
CA GLY A 118 -1.12 10.21 3.73
C GLY A 118 -2.00 9.16 3.03
N ILE A 119 -3.33 9.28 3.02
CA ILE A 119 -4.20 8.48 2.15
C ILE A 119 -4.51 9.25 0.87
N ASP A 120 -4.11 8.71 -0.27
CA ASP A 120 -4.31 9.35 -1.57
C ASP A 120 -5.59 8.91 -2.27
N CYS A 121 -6.05 7.69 -1.99
CA CYS A 121 -7.18 7.10 -2.70
C CYS A 121 -8.00 6.15 -1.83
N ILE A 122 -9.32 6.32 -1.89
CA ILE A 122 -10.27 5.31 -1.45
C ILE A 122 -10.73 4.51 -2.67
N GLN A 123 -10.53 3.20 -2.64
CA GLN A 123 -11.00 2.28 -3.67
C GLN A 123 -12.14 1.41 -3.11
N MET A 124 -13.22 1.25 -3.87
CA MET A 124 -14.38 0.45 -3.44
C MET A 124 -14.27 -0.99 -3.95
N GLY A 125 -14.22 -1.97 -3.04
CA GLY A 125 -14.18 -3.41 -3.34
C GLY A 125 -15.58 -3.96 -3.60
N SER A 126 -16.03 -4.00 -4.85
CA SER A 126 -17.45 -4.23 -5.18
C SER A 126 -17.99 -5.60 -4.80
N LEU A 127 -17.20 -6.66 -4.97
CA LEU A 127 -17.64 -8.03 -4.71
C LEU A 127 -17.77 -8.28 -3.20
N ASP A 128 -16.72 -7.93 -2.45
CA ASP A 128 -16.71 -8.06 -0.99
C ASP A 128 -17.71 -7.12 -0.32
N LEU A 129 -17.93 -5.91 -0.87
CA LEU A 129 -19.00 -5.03 -0.39
C LEU A 129 -20.38 -5.65 -0.62
N SER A 130 -20.62 -6.24 -1.79
CA SER A 130 -21.88 -6.95 -2.07
C SER A 130 -22.09 -8.12 -1.11
N ALA A 131 -21.01 -8.86 -0.79
CA ALA A 131 -21.02 -9.91 0.23
C ALA A 131 -21.37 -9.37 1.62
N SER A 132 -20.71 -8.28 2.03
CA SER A 132 -20.93 -7.62 3.33
C SER A 132 -22.36 -7.09 3.47
N MET A 133 -22.99 -6.69 2.37
CA MET A 133 -24.39 -6.24 2.32
C MET A 133 -25.40 -7.39 2.26
N GLY A 134 -24.96 -8.63 2.08
CA GLY A 134 -25.84 -9.80 1.95
C GLY A 134 -26.49 -9.95 0.58
N TYR A 135 -25.84 -9.48 -0.49
CA TYR A 135 -26.33 -9.56 -1.88
C TYR A 135 -25.70 -10.68 -2.73
N LEU A 136 -24.98 -11.63 -2.10
CA LEU A 136 -24.45 -12.83 -2.77
C LEU A 136 -25.41 -14.02 -2.72
#